data_AF-A0A9D9X6B5-F1
#
_entry.id   AF-A0A9D9X6B5-F1
#
_cell.length_a   1.000
_cell.length_b   1.000
_cell.length_c   1.000
_cell.angle_alpha   90.00
_cell.angle_beta   90.00
_cell.angle_gamma   90.00
#
_symmetry.space_group_name_H-M   'P 1'
#
loop_
_entity.id
_entity.type
_entity.pdbx_description
1 polymer ?
#
loop_
_entity_poly.entity_id
_entity_poly.type
_entity_poly.pdbx_seq_one_letter_code
_entity_poly.pdbx_strand_id
1 'polypeptide(L)'
;HRRPAALIGTPILLSAPLFATLFFLLPLWLGDIWLACALSLGVLAGYSVYSLTHHAIHHGRSRSPLLLRLQRRHARHHQDAVGGNYGVTSGVWDAIFGSSLPPRVRQHAASAVSTPASSTVTRQEAQQVLEGKPR
;
A
#
# COMPACT_ATOMS: atom_id res chain seq x y z
N HIS A 1 5.09 -0.21 -5.02
CA HIS A 1 6.15 -1.16 -5.49
C HIS A 1 5.80 -1.67 -6.89
N ARG A 2 6.78 -1.84 -7.79
CA ARG A 2 6.51 -2.30 -9.18
C ARG A 2 6.12 -3.78 -9.30
N ARG A 3 6.43 -4.62 -8.29
CA ARG A 3 6.05 -6.05 -8.22
C ARG A 3 5.76 -6.47 -6.77
N PRO A 4 4.55 -6.24 -6.25
CA PRO A 4 4.24 -6.42 -4.82
C PRO A 4 4.22 -7.89 -4.35
N ALA A 5 4.10 -8.86 -5.26
CA ALA A 5 4.13 -10.30 -4.95
C ALA A 5 5.48 -10.96 -5.29
N ALA A 6 6.50 -10.20 -5.69
CA ALA A 6 7.81 -10.78 -5.92
C ALA A 6 8.42 -11.19 -4.58
N LEU A 7 8.94 -12.42 -4.49
CA LEU A 7 9.77 -12.87 -3.37
C LEU A 7 11.14 -12.20 -3.43
N ILE A 8 11.16 -10.88 -3.26
CA ILE A 8 12.41 -10.15 -2.99
C ILE A 8 12.52 -10.15 -1.47
N GLY A 9 13.16 -11.18 -0.94
CA GLY A 9 13.63 -11.15 0.44
C GLY A 9 14.53 -9.93 0.66
N THR A 10 14.65 -9.46 1.89
CA THR A 10 15.62 -8.40 2.21
C THR A 10 17.00 -8.83 1.67
N PRO A 11 17.71 -7.96 0.95
CA PRO A 11 19.01 -8.30 0.41
C PRO A 11 19.93 -8.81 1.53
N ILE A 12 20.73 -9.83 1.25
CA ILE A 12 21.76 -10.32 2.18
C ILE A 12 22.67 -9.17 2.61
N LEU A 13 22.93 -8.23 1.70
CA LEU A 13 23.70 -7.02 1.95
C LEU A 13 23.07 -6.07 2.98
N LEU A 14 21.75 -6.12 3.18
CA LEU A 14 21.07 -5.31 4.19
C LEU A 14 20.99 -6.03 5.55
N SER A 15 20.91 -7.36 5.53
CA SER A 15 20.83 -8.18 6.75
C SER A 15 22.20 -8.43 7.39
N ALA A 16 23.26 -8.64 6.61
CA ALA A 16 24.62 -8.86 7.11
C ALA A 16 25.14 -7.74 8.04
N PRO A 17 25.08 -6.44 7.69
CA PRO A 17 25.54 -5.38 8.60
C PRO A 17 24.64 -5.22 9.83
N LEU A 18 23.34 -5.50 9.73
CA LEU A 18 22.43 -5.52 10.89
C LEU A 18 22.88 -6.58 11.90
N PHE A 19 23.12 -7.82 11.43
CA PHE A 19 23.64 -8.89 12.27
C PHE A 19 25.01 -8.56 12.86
N ALA A 20 25.94 -8.02 12.07
CA ALA A 20 27.26 -7.62 12.56
C ALA A 20 27.15 -6.56 13.68
N THR A 21 26.24 -5.60 13.53
CA THR A 21 26.01 -4.56 14.54
C THR A 21 25.46 -5.12 15.84
N LEU A 22 24.44 -5.98 15.76
CA LEU A 22 23.80 -6.57 16.93
C LEU A 22 24.76 -7.47 17.73
N PHE A 23 25.53 -8.30 17.04
CA PHE A 23 26.36 -9.32 17.70
C PHE A 23 27.77 -8.87 18.09
N PHE A 24 28.32 -7.84 17.44
CA PHE A 24 29.69 -7.37 17.72
C PHE A 24 29.75 -5.95 18.27
N LEU A 25 29.07 -5.00 17.64
CA LEU A 25 29.16 -3.59 18.04
C LEU A 25 28.35 -3.28 19.31
N LEU A 26 27.16 -3.89 19.45
CA LEU A 26 26.26 -3.62 20.58
C LEU A 26 26.82 -4.10 21.94
N PRO A 27 27.41 -5.31 22.07
CA PRO A 27 28.06 -5.73 23.31
C PRO A 27 29.29 -4.89 23.66
N LEU A 28 30.09 -4.52 22.64
CA LEU A 28 31.26 -3.66 22.83
C LEU A 28 30.88 -2.26 23.33
N TRP A 29 29.76 -1.73 22.84
CA TRP A 29 29.28 -0.39 23.22
C TRP A 29 28.61 -0.38 24.60
N LEU A 30 27.82 -1.41 24.94
CA LEU A 30 27.11 -1.48 26.22
C LEU A 30 28.00 -1.95 27.38
N GLY A 31 29.06 -2.71 27.11
CA GLY A 31 29.90 -3.32 28.14
C GLY A 31 29.21 -4.45 28.95
N ASP A 32 27.96 -4.75 28.65
CA ASP A 32 27.16 -5.81 29.27
C ASP A 32 26.65 -6.76 28.18
N ILE A 33 27.20 -7.98 28.20
CA ILE A 33 26.87 -9.02 27.22
C ILE A 33 25.43 -9.53 27.36
N TRP A 34 24.87 -9.56 28.57
CA TRP A 34 23.50 -10.05 28.79
C TRP A 34 22.48 -9.05 28.25
N LEU A 35 22.70 -7.77 28.54
CA LEU A 35 21.87 -6.70 27.99
C LEU A 35 21.97 -6.65 26.46
N ALA A 36 23.17 -6.77 25.90
CA ALA A 36 23.37 -6.79 24.46
C ALA A 36 22.71 -8.01 23.79
N CYS A 37 22.79 -9.19 24.39
CA CYS A 37 22.09 -10.39 23.93
C CYS A 37 20.57 -10.22 23.98
N ALA A 38 20.03 -9.67 25.08
CA ALA A 38 18.59 -9.43 25.21
C ALA A 38 18.06 -8.45 24.16
N LEU A 39 18.78 -7.34 23.92
CA LEU A 39 18.45 -6.38 22.87
C LEU A 39 18.54 -7.00 21.47
N SER A 40 19.61 -7.76 21.21
CA SER A 40 19.81 -8.45 19.94
C SER A 40 18.69 -9.44 19.64
N LEU A 41 18.31 -10.23 20.65
CA LEU A 41 17.19 -11.15 20.56
C LEU A 41 15.88 -10.39 20.30
N GLY A 42 15.63 -9.28 20.99
CA GLY A 42 14.45 -8.44 20.80
C GLY A 42 14.35 -7.88 19.37
N VAL A 43 15.46 -7.33 18.85
CA VAL A 43 15.51 -6.81 17.47
C VAL A 43 15.28 -7.94 16.46
N LEU A 44 15.91 -9.10 16.66
CA LEU A 44 15.79 -10.22 15.73
C LEU A 44 14.39 -10.85 15.74
N ALA A 45 13.79 -10.97 16.92
CA ALA A 45 12.41 -11.40 17.08
C ALA A 45 11.45 -10.41 16.39
N GLY A 46 11.64 -9.10 16.61
CA GLY A 46 10.85 -8.05 15.95
C GLY A 46 10.97 -8.09 14.42
N TYR A 47 12.17 -8.27 13.91
CA TYR A 47 12.43 -8.44 12.47
C TYR A 47 11.76 -9.70 11.90
N SER A 48 11.77 -10.80 12.65
CA SER A 48 11.10 -12.05 12.26
C SER A 48 9.59 -11.85 12.20
N VAL A 49 8.99 -11.24 13.23
CA VAL A 49 7.55 -10.90 13.26
C VAL A 49 7.17 -10.00 12.10
N TYR A 50 8.00 -8.98 11.79
CA TYR A 50 7.81 -8.12 10.63
C TYR A 50 7.78 -8.93 9.32
N SER A 51 8.78 -9.79 9.11
CA SER A 51 8.93 -10.59 7.90
C SER A 51 7.76 -11.57 7.72
N LEU A 52 7.39 -12.27 8.79
CA LEU A 52 6.23 -13.17 8.82
C LEU A 52 4.93 -12.42 8.52
N THR A 53 4.73 -11.26 9.13
CA THR A 53 3.52 -10.45 8.93
C THR A 53 3.43 -9.93 7.50
N HIS A 54 4.53 -9.41 6.96
CA HIS A 54 4.61 -8.95 5.58
C HIS A 54 4.31 -10.09 4.59
N HIS A 55 4.93 -11.26 4.80
CA HIS A 55 4.69 -12.43 3.99
C HIS A 55 3.22 -12.87 4.05
N ALA A 56 2.64 -12.94 5.25
CA ALA A 56 1.25 -13.33 5.47
C ALA A 56 0.24 -12.34 4.85
N ILE A 57 0.52 -11.05 4.89
CA ILE A 57 -0.33 -10.01 4.27
C ILE A 57 -0.34 -10.13 2.74
N HIS A 58 0.80 -10.50 2.13
CA HIS A 58 0.92 -10.63 0.68
C HIS A 58 0.44 -11.98 0.13
N HIS A 59 0.69 -13.08 0.83
CA HIS A 59 0.48 -14.43 0.30
C HIS A 59 -0.57 -15.23 1.09
N GLY A 60 -0.90 -14.80 2.31
CA GLY A 60 -1.82 -15.50 3.19
C GLY A 60 -3.28 -15.16 2.92
N ARG A 61 -4.15 -16.17 3.08
CA ARG A 61 -5.60 -15.98 3.27
C ARG A 61 -5.91 -15.94 4.76
N SER A 62 -5.72 -14.78 5.35
CA SER A 62 -5.88 -14.60 6.79
C SER A 62 -7.35 -14.43 7.19
N ARG A 63 -7.80 -15.17 8.21
CA ARG A 63 -9.14 -15.02 8.80
C ARG A 63 -9.16 -14.13 10.05
N SER A 64 -7.98 -13.77 10.57
CA SER A 64 -7.87 -12.90 11.74
C SER A 64 -8.28 -11.46 11.40
N PRO A 65 -9.17 -10.83 12.19
CA PRO A 65 -9.58 -9.44 11.99
C PRO A 65 -8.40 -8.46 11.97
N LEU A 66 -7.39 -8.69 12.80
CA LEU A 66 -6.18 -7.85 12.85
C LEU A 66 -5.40 -7.94 11.55
N LEU A 67 -5.13 -9.16 11.09
CA LEU A 67 -4.33 -9.38 9.89
C LEU A 67 -5.04 -8.89 8.63
N LEU A 68 -6.37 -9.01 8.58
CA LEU A 68 -7.20 -8.41 7.53
C LEU A 68 -7.13 -6.87 7.52
N ARG A 69 -7.10 -6.23 8.69
CA ARG A 69 -6.90 -4.77 8.80
C ARG A 69 -5.54 -4.37 8.26
N LEU A 70 -4.48 -5.08 8.65
CA LEU A 70 -3.12 -4.85 8.16
C LEU A 70 -3.01 -5.09 6.65
N GLN A 71 -3.66 -6.13 6.13
CA GLN A 71 -3.69 -6.42 4.70
C GLN A 71 -4.34 -5.30 3.89
N ARG A 72 -5.51 -4.81 4.32
CA ARG A 72 -6.18 -3.67 3.67
C ARG A 72 -5.33 -2.41 3.74
N ARG A 73 -4.69 -2.16 4.87
CA ARG A 73 -3.82 -1.01 5.10
C ARG A 73 -2.60 -1.04 4.18
N HIS A 74 -1.93 -2.18 4.12
CA HIS A 74 -0.75 -2.38 3.29
C HIS A 74 -1.08 -2.38 1.79
N ALA A 75 -2.24 -2.94 1.40
CA ALA A 75 -2.73 -2.82 0.03
C ALA A 75 -2.91 -1.36 -0.39
N ARG A 76 -3.38 -0.48 0.51
CA ARG A 76 -3.47 0.96 0.23
C ARG A 76 -2.10 1.60 0.06
N HIS A 77 -1.12 1.24 0.90
CA HIS A 77 0.26 1.71 0.75
C HIS A 77 0.82 1.43 -0.66
N HIS A 78 0.53 0.25 -1.24
CA HIS A 78 0.96 -0.07 -2.62
C HIS A 78 0.16 0.64 -3.72
N GLN A 79 -1.10 1.02 -3.45
CA GLN A 79 -2.00 1.63 -4.43
C GLN A 79 -1.91 3.16 -4.47
N ASP A 80 -1.53 3.80 -3.36
CA ASP A 80 -1.48 5.25 -3.26
C ASP A 80 -0.19 5.80 -3.90
N ALA A 81 -0.34 6.80 -4.77
CA ALA A 81 0.78 7.45 -5.44
C ALA A 81 1.50 8.45 -4.53
N VAL A 82 0.81 9.02 -3.54
CA VAL A 82 1.35 10.04 -2.62
C VAL A 82 2.19 9.39 -1.51
N GLY A 83 1.94 8.11 -1.20
CA GLY A 83 2.66 7.36 -0.17
C GLY A 83 2.12 7.61 1.24
N GLY A 84 2.15 6.57 2.07
CA GLY A 84 1.66 6.59 3.45
C GLY A 84 1.35 5.17 3.96
N ASN A 85 0.93 5.03 5.21
CA ASN A 85 0.74 3.73 5.88
C ASN A 85 1.97 2.80 5.76
N TYR A 86 3.15 3.31 6.12
CA TYR A 86 4.42 2.59 6.02
C TYR A 86 4.52 1.40 7.00
N GLY A 87 3.83 1.48 8.13
CA GLY A 87 3.81 0.43 9.14
C GLY A 87 3.15 -0.87 8.65
N VAL A 88 3.95 -1.94 8.61
CA VAL A 88 3.50 -3.27 8.15
C VAL A 88 2.88 -4.09 9.29
N THR A 89 3.50 -4.05 10.47
CA THR A 89 3.06 -4.81 11.66
C THR A 89 1.99 -4.07 12.47
N SER A 90 2.03 -2.73 12.47
CA SER A 90 1.05 -1.88 13.12
C SER A 90 1.03 -0.50 12.46
N GLY A 91 -0.02 0.29 12.72
CA GLY A 91 -0.11 1.69 12.28
C GLY A 91 0.38 2.72 13.31
N VAL A 92 0.97 2.27 14.42
CA VAL A 92 1.34 3.15 15.54
C VAL A 92 2.31 4.24 15.08
N TRP A 93 3.37 3.86 14.37
CA TRP A 93 4.36 4.82 13.89
C TRP A 93 3.79 5.79 12.86
N ASP A 94 2.85 5.36 12.03
CA ASP A 94 2.20 6.28 11.08
C ASP A 94 1.22 7.24 11.75
N ALA A 95 0.70 6.90 12.92
CA ALA A 95 -0.07 7.84 13.72
C ALA A 95 0.86 8.88 14.37
N ILE A 96 2.00 8.43 14.91
CA ILE A 96 3.01 9.28 15.54
C ILE A 96 3.62 10.26 14.54
N PHE A 97 3.98 9.77 13.34
CA PHE A 97 4.63 10.59 12.30
C PHE A 97 3.66 11.21 11.30
N GLY A 98 2.34 11.06 11.50
CA GLY A 98 1.33 11.67 10.63
C GLY A 98 1.27 11.10 9.21
N SER A 99 1.82 9.91 8.96
CA SER A 99 1.81 9.24 7.65
C SER A 99 0.60 8.31 7.45
N SER A 100 -0.43 8.42 8.29
CA SER A 100 -1.64 7.61 8.18
C SER A 100 -2.53 8.12 7.03
N LEU A 101 -2.77 7.26 6.03
CA LEU A 101 -3.65 7.63 4.92
C LEU A 101 -5.11 7.71 5.40
N PRO A 102 -5.88 8.72 4.95
CA PRO A 102 -7.28 8.85 5.32
C PRO A 102 -8.12 7.64 4.83
N PRO A 103 -9.27 7.39 5.46
CA PRO A 103 -10.21 6.40 4.95
C PRO A 103 -10.57 6.70 3.49
N ARG A 104 -10.58 5.68 2.61
CA ARG A 104 -11.14 5.85 1.27
C ARG A 104 -12.61 6.24 1.42
N VAL A 105 -12.92 7.50 1.15
CA VAL A 105 -14.30 7.92 0.86
C VAL A 105 -14.69 7.18 -0.42
N ARG A 106 -15.73 6.34 -0.37
CA ARG A 106 -16.23 5.65 -1.56
C ARG A 106 -16.68 6.70 -2.59
N GLN A 107 -15.85 7.00 -3.58
CA GLN A 107 -16.21 7.83 -4.73
C GLN A 107 -17.10 7.05 -5.72
N HIS A 108 -18.15 6.37 -5.23
CA HIS A 108 -19.02 5.52 -6.05
C HIS A 108 -20.28 6.24 -6.57
N ALA A 109 -20.39 7.56 -6.46
CA ALA A 109 -21.63 8.28 -6.85
C ALA A 109 -21.44 9.44 -7.85
N ALA A 110 -20.22 9.85 -8.20
CA ALA A 110 -20.03 11.07 -9.00
C ALA A 110 -19.85 10.83 -10.52
N SER A 111 -19.70 9.58 -10.99
CA SER A 111 -19.46 9.28 -12.41
C SER A 111 -20.66 8.68 -13.14
N ALA A 112 -21.82 8.55 -12.48
CA ALA A 112 -23.02 7.95 -13.08
C ALA A 112 -24.10 8.98 -13.48
N VAL A 113 -23.86 10.28 -13.29
CA VAL A 113 -24.79 11.34 -13.70
C VAL A 113 -24.10 12.27 -14.69
N SER A 114 -23.94 11.79 -15.91
CA SER A 114 -23.79 12.64 -17.09
C SER A 114 -24.50 11.97 -18.26
N THR A 115 -25.81 11.82 -18.12
CA THR A 115 -26.72 11.61 -19.25
C THR A 115 -27.82 12.65 -19.15
N PRO A 116 -27.82 13.71 -19.98
CA PRO A 116 -29.05 14.27 -20.49
C PRO A 116 -29.36 13.55 -21.81
N ALA A 117 -30.44 12.80 -21.80
CA ALA A 117 -31.08 12.32 -23.01
C ALA A 117 -31.69 13.50 -23.81
N SER A 118 -31.70 13.32 -25.12
CA SER A 118 -32.64 13.88 -26.10
C SER A 118 -32.49 15.33 -26.56
N SER A 119 -32.04 15.47 -27.80
CA SER A 119 -32.76 16.28 -28.80
C SER A 119 -32.93 15.45 -30.08
N THR A 120 -34.07 14.78 -30.17
CA THR A 120 -34.69 14.31 -31.42
C THR A 120 -34.96 15.52 -32.31
N VAL A 121 -34.88 15.35 -33.64
CA VAL A 121 -35.69 16.00 -34.71
C VAL A 121 -34.84 16.33 -35.97
N THR A 122 -35.17 15.57 -37.03
CA THR A 122 -35.01 15.81 -38.49
C THR A 122 -33.67 16.19 -39.12
N ARG A 123 -32.86 15.17 -39.47
CA ARG A 123 -31.87 15.25 -40.56
C ARG A 123 -32.50 15.16 -41.97
N GLN A 124 -33.83 14.99 -42.07
CA GLN A 124 -34.54 14.82 -43.35
C GLN A 124 -35.17 16.11 -43.91
N GLU A 125 -35.37 17.17 -43.13
CA GLU A 125 -35.90 18.43 -43.66
C GLU A 125 -34.81 19.35 -44.26
N ALA A 126 -33.54 19.16 -43.90
CA ALA A 126 -32.44 19.96 -44.44
C ALA A 126 -32.01 19.58 -45.86
N GLN A 127 -32.49 18.45 -46.41
CA GLN A 127 -32.19 18.02 -47.78
C GLN A 127 -33.24 18.43 -48.81
N GLN A 128 -34.47 18.79 -48.41
CA GLN A 128 -35.52 19.17 -49.36
C GLN A 128 -35.49 20.64 -49.81
N VAL A 129 -34.72 21.50 -49.14
CA VAL A 129 -34.59 22.93 -49.52
C VAL A 129 -33.44 23.16 -50.53
N LEU A 130 -32.55 22.18 -50.75
CA LEU A 130 -31.40 22.31 -51.66
C LEU A 130 -31.62 21.77 -53.07
N GLU A 131 -32.71 21.04 -53.35
CA GLU A 131 -33.02 20.50 -54.69
C GLU A 131 -34.06 21.29 -55.50
N GLY A 132 -34.43 22.49 -55.03
CA GLY A 132 -35.27 23.42 -55.80
C GLY A 132 -34.49 24.22 -56.84
N LYS A 133 -34.07 23.59 -57.94
CA LYS A 133 -33.51 24.28 -59.12
C LYS A 133 -34.62 24.64 -60.11
N PRO A 134 -34.89 25.94 -60.38
CA PRO A 134 -35.73 26.34 -61.51
C PRO A 134 -34.90 26.47 -62.80
N ARG A 135 -35.56 26.09 -63.91
CA ARG A 135 -35.19 26.17 -65.34
C ARG A 135 -34.24 25.09 -65.87
#